data_AF-A0A2T0V6E4-F1
#
_entry.id   AF-A0A2T0V6E4-F1
#
_cell.length_a   1.000
_cell.length_b   1.000
_cell.length_c   1.000
_cell.angle_alpha   90.00
_cell.angle_beta   90.00
_cell.angle_gamma   90.00
#
_symmetry.space_group_name_H-M   'P 1'
#
loop_
_entity.id
_entity.type
_entity.pdbx_description
1 polymer ?
#
loop_
_entity_poly.entity_id
_entity_poly.type
_entity_poly.pdbx_seq_one_letter_code
_entity_poly.pdbx_strand_id
1 'polypeptide(L)' 'MSIMIDDVLILPKAEVKETLSVGDEKEHYGLQDNRNEHNRITRDVIFKVVAVNEDHYEVKILDILTP' A
#
# COMPACT_ATOMS: atom_id res chain seq x y z
N MET A 1 -7.75 2.14 -10.96
CA MET A 1 -6.52 2.92 -10.76
C MET A 1 -5.36 1.94 -10.66
N SER A 2 -4.25 2.23 -11.34
CA SER A 2 -3.06 1.39 -11.37
C SER A 2 -2.11 1.85 -10.27
N ILE A 3 -1.59 0.95 -9.44
CA ILE A 3 -0.57 1.31 -8.46
C ILE A 3 0.77 1.53 -9.17
N MET A 4 1.40 2.67 -8.90
CA MET A 4 2.69 3.07 -9.47
C MET A 4 3.71 3.32 -8.37
N ILE A 5 5.01 3.23 -8.71
CA ILE A 5 6.07 3.69 -7.80
C ILE A 5 5.92 5.20 -7.63
N ASP A 6 6.26 5.70 -6.43
CA ASP A 6 6.03 7.07 -5.96
C ASP A 6 4.55 7.47 -5.76
N ASP A 7 3.60 6.57 -6.03
CA ASP A 7 2.19 6.81 -5.79
C ASP A 7 1.90 6.87 -4.28
N VAL A 8 0.97 7.75 -3.89
CA VAL A 8 0.52 7.87 -2.49
C VAL A 8 -0.87 7.27 -2.41
N LEU A 9 -0.97 6.16 -1.69
CA LEU A 9 -2.19 5.41 -1.51
C LEU A 9 -2.73 5.60 -0.10
N ILE A 10 -4.06 5.59 -0.02
CA ILE A 10 -4.78 5.64 1.24
C ILE A 10 -5.17 4.20 1.61
N LEU A 11 -4.61 3.69 2.71
CA LEU A 11 -4.94 2.37 3.24
C LEU A 11 -5.84 2.51 4.48
N PRO A 12 -7.09 2.02 4.45
CA PRO A 12 -7.93 2.00 5.63
C PRO A 12 -7.29 1.17 6.74
N LYS A 13 -7.32 1.64 7.99
CA LYS A 13 -6.80 0.86 9.12
C LYS A 13 -7.50 -0.50 9.27
N ALA A 14 -8.75 -0.60 8.83
CA ALA A 14 -9.51 -1.83 8.86
C ALA A 14 -8.89 -2.96 8.00
N GLU A 15 -8.13 -2.61 6.96
CA GLU A 15 -7.49 -3.59 6.10
C GLU A 15 -6.11 -4.01 6.63
N VAL A 16 -5.46 -3.13 7.41
CA VAL A 16 -4.12 -3.37 7.96
C VAL A 16 -4.23 -4.05 9.32
N LYS A 17 -3.79 -5.31 9.40
CA LYS A 17 -3.79 -6.09 10.66
C LYS A 17 -2.82 -5.58 11.72
N GLU A 18 -1.80 -4.83 11.32
CA GLU A 18 -0.75 -4.32 12.21
C GLU A 18 -0.82 -2.79 12.37
N THR A 19 -0.36 -2.31 13.52
CA THR A 19 -0.31 -0.87 13.78
C THR A 19 0.90 -0.29 13.07
N LEU A 20 0.68 0.26 11.88
CA LEU A 20 1.71 0.92 11.10
C LEU A 20 2.13 2.24 11.77
N SER A 21 3.43 2.48 11.86
CA SER A 21 4.00 3.72 12.39
C SER A 21 4.59 4.56 11.26
N VAL A 22 4.56 5.89 11.41
CA VAL A 22 5.25 6.80 10.48
C VAL A 22 6.75 6.58 10.63
N GLY A 23 7.45 6.23 9.54
CA GLY A 23 8.88 5.95 9.60
C GLY A 23 9.39 5.25 8.35
N ASP A 24 10.70 4.97 8.30
CA ASP A 24 11.37 4.25 7.21
C ASP A 24 11.13 2.73 7.22
N GLU A 25 10.13 2.26 7.96
CA GLU A 25 9.71 0.86 7.92
C GLU A 25 9.17 0.54 6.52
N LYS A 26 9.94 -0.29 5.82
CA LYS A 26 9.61 -0.84 4.52
C LYS A 26 8.67 -2.02 4.76
N GLU A 27 7.39 -1.73 4.67
CA GLU A 27 6.35 -2.74 4.88
C GLU A 27 6.02 -3.42 3.56
N HIS A 28 5.94 -4.75 3.63
CA HIS A 28 5.63 -5.60 2.49
C HIS A 28 4.14 -5.90 2.49
N TYR A 29 3.41 -5.37 1.53
CA TYR A 29 1.96 -5.52 1.52
C TYR A 29 1.47 -5.91 0.14
N GLY A 30 0.57 -6.89 0.12
CA GLY A 30 -0.15 -7.28 -1.08
C GLY A 30 -1.26 -6.27 -1.37
N LEU A 31 -0.95 -5.23 -2.14
CA LEU A 31 -1.97 -4.29 -2.57
C LEU A 31 -2.75 -4.85 -3.75
N GLN A 32 -4.07 -4.80 -3.62
CA GLN A 32 -4.96 -5.26 -4.67
C GLN A 32 -5.04 -4.21 -5.79
N ASP A 33 -4.38 -4.50 -6.89
CA ASP A 33 -4.44 -3.64 -8.07
C ASP A 33 -5.72 -3.95 -8.85
N ASN A 34 -6.64 -2.99 -8.89
CA ASN A 34 -7.92 -3.10 -9.59
C ASN A 34 -7.81 -2.75 -11.09
N ARG A 35 -6.65 -2.95 -11.73
CA ARG A 35 -6.48 -2.75 -13.19
C ARG A 35 -7.35 -3.64 -14.05
N ASN A 36 -7.75 -4.82 -13.56
CA ASN A 36 -8.62 -5.73 -14.28
C ASN A 36 -9.81 -6.12 -13.41
N GLU A 37 -11.02 -5.74 -13.82
CA GLU A 37 -12.28 -6.20 -13.23
C GLU A 37 -12.40 -7.74 -13.24
N HIS A 38 -11.63 -8.40 -14.13
CA HIS A 38 -11.53 -9.86 -14.26
C HIS A 38 -10.33 -10.49 -13.54
N ASN A 39 -9.32 -9.71 -13.12
CA ASN A 39 -8.08 -10.21 -12.51
C ASN A 39 -7.60 -9.22 -11.46
N ARG A 40 -8.10 -9.38 -10.24
CA ARG A 40 -7.53 -8.75 -9.04
C ARG A 40 -6.14 -9.31 -8.82
N ILE A 41 -5.12 -8.59 -9.25
CA ILE A 41 -3.73 -8.97 -9.03
C ILE A 41 -3.30 -8.34 -7.71
N THR A 42 -3.07 -9.18 -6.71
CA THR A 42 -2.34 -8.76 -5.52
C THR A 42 -0.89 -8.54 -5.93
N ARG A 43 -0.43 -7.29 -5.88
CA ARG A 43 0.98 -6.95 -6.10
C ARG A 43 1.62 -6.76 -4.74
N ASP A 44 2.69 -7.49 -4.51
CA ASP A 44 3.56 -7.22 -3.39
C ASP A 44 4.25 -5.88 -3.65
N VAL A 45 4.03 -4.92 -2.76
CA VAL A 45 4.69 -3.62 -2.83
C VAL A 45 5.50 -3.40 -1.58
N ILE A 46 6.57 -2.64 -1.74
CA ILE A 46 7.26 -2.01 -0.63
C ILE A 46 6.72 -0.60 -0.53
N PHE A 47 6.09 -0.27 0.60
CA PHE A 47 5.65 1.09 0.86
C PHE A 47 6.28 1.65 2.13
N LYS A 48 6.20 2.98 2.25
CA LYS A 48 6.54 3.73 3.45
C LYS A 48 5.31 4.47 3.94
N VAL A 49 5.01 4.41 5.23
CA VAL A 49 3.92 5.19 5.83
C VAL A 49 4.39 6.63 5.98
N VAL A 50 3.72 7.54 5.28
CA VAL A 50 4.02 8.98 5.31
C VAL A 50 3.14 9.72 6.31
N ALA A 51 1.92 9.24 6.55
CA ALA A 51 1.04 9.77 7.58
C ALA A 51 0.13 8.68 8.17
N VAL A 52 -0.22 8.87 9.43
CA VAL A 52 -1.19 8.04 10.16
C VAL A 52 -2.34 8.96 10.57
N ASN A 53 -3.50 8.78 9.96
CA ASN A 53 -4.74 9.46 10.33
C ASN A 53 -5.56 8.56 11.27
N GLU A 54 -6.68 9.06 11.83
CA GLU A 54 -7.50 8.27 12.75
C GLU A 54 -8.07 7.01 12.06
N ASP A 55 -8.57 7.14 10.83
CA ASP A 55 -9.26 6.06 10.09
C ASP A 55 -8.41 5.37 9.02
N HIS A 56 -7.32 5.98 8.57
CA HIS A 56 -6.51 5.49 7.45
C HIS A 56 -5.03 5.85 7.59
N TYR A 57 -4.20 5.13 6.85
CA TYR A 57 -2.79 5.41 6.63
C TYR A 57 -2.60 6.01 5.24
N GLU A 58 -1.71 6.99 5.12
CA GLU A 58 -1.18 7.39 3.82
C GLU A 58 0.17 6.71 3.64
N VAL A 59 0.29 5.94 2.58
CA VAL A 59 1.51 5.20 2.26
C VAL A 59 2.03 5.60 0.90
N LYS A 60 3.35 5.78 0.79
CA LYS A 60 4.03 6.03 -0.47
C LYS A 60 4.65 4.74 -0.97
N ILE A 61 4.34 4.35 -2.20
CA ILE A 61 4.94 3.18 -2.84
C ILE A 61 6.40 3.50 -3.17
N LEU A 62 7.29 2.69 -2.61
CA LEU A 62 8.73 2.78 -2.87
C LEU A 62 9.16 1.81 -3.97
N ASP A 63 8.55 0.63 -3.99
CA ASP A 63 8.86 -0.40 -4.97
C ASP A 63 7.66 -1.33 -5.18
N ILE A 64 7.64 -2.00 -6.33
CA ILE A 64 6.62 -2.99 -6.68
C ILE A 64 7.35 -4.28 -6.99
N LEU A 65 7.25 -5.25 -6.08
CA LEU A 65 7.80 -6.59 -6.23
C LEU A 65 6.86 -7.40 -7.12
N THR A 66 6.92 -7.14 -8.42
CA THR A 66 6.36 -8.06 -9.41
C THR A 66 7.30 -9.27 -9.60
N PRO A 67 6.79 -10.51 -9.68
CA PRO A 67 7.52 -11.56 -10.40
C PRO A 67 7.65 -11.22 -11.89
#